data_AF-A0A0Q7K8W9-F1
#
_entry.id   AF-A0A0Q7K8W9-F1
#
_cell.length_a   1.000
_cell.length_b   1.000
_cell.length_c   1.000
_cell.angle_alpha   90.00
_cell.angle_beta   90.00
_cell.angle_gamma   90.00
#
_symmetry.space_group_name_H-M   'P 1'
#
loop_
_entity.id
_entity.type
_entity.pdbx_description
1 polymer ?
#
loop_
_entity_poly.entity_id
_entity_poly.type
_entity_poly.pdbx_seq_one_letter_code
_entity_poly.pdbx_strand_id
1 'polypeptide(L)'
;MTIVDLDRGILTGTRPSPAPTFLVSQAVGRADLDAYRALRRDVFVAEQGIFDRDDSDRVDDDPRCVVLVARATDGTLLGGVRLAPAVEGRDIGWWSGSRLAVSTTARTHAGIGAALVRAACARAEREGALRFDATVQAQNEGLFRRLGWTTLATLDVHGRPHAQMLWPIDRAQRLADATKAVLGSLLLDLGGAHGALGGAGFVGDDAAPVPGSDLLAACDAILPSMVERDPEWAGWCGVLVNLNDVSAMGASPVGLLDAVGARDASFARRILRGLRAASQAWGVPVIGGHTQLGVPASLSVTALGRTDRPVAGGGAAPGESLRLTADLGGQWRPGYTGSQWDSSSHRRSDELRALAGVVPSLHPTAAKDVSMTGVIGTTGMLAEASGCRAVLDVAHVPMPPLHAATAGDWLTCFPGFAMVSAERTAARATLPGFVDTSVCGRLTEGRGVGLRWPDGLVTSAITGPVTGLGPTGKDWS
;
A
#
# COMPACT_ATOMS: atom_id res chain seq x y z
N MET A 1 -40.05 24.70 38.61
CA MET A 1 -39.60 23.56 37.79
C MET A 1 -40.74 23.23 36.84
N THR A 2 -40.55 23.56 35.56
CA THR A 2 -41.53 23.33 34.49
C THR A 2 -40.76 23.13 33.19
N ILE A 3 -41.09 22.05 32.49
CA ILE A 3 -40.68 21.76 31.12
C ILE A 3 -41.60 22.55 30.17
N VAL A 4 -41.10 22.81 28.96
CA VAL A 4 -41.72 23.47 27.78
C VAL A 4 -41.63 25.01 27.75
N ASP A 5 -40.57 25.55 27.13
CA ASP A 5 -40.72 26.18 25.82
C ASP A 5 -39.38 26.51 25.13
N LEU A 6 -39.22 25.91 23.94
CA LEU A 6 -38.57 26.45 22.74
C LEU A 6 -37.06 26.75 22.75
N ASP A 7 -36.33 25.83 22.10
CA ASP A 7 -35.74 26.09 20.79
C ASP A 7 -35.56 27.58 20.45
N ARG A 8 -34.44 28.16 20.89
CA ARG A 8 -33.72 29.11 20.06
C ARG A 8 -32.52 28.40 19.50
N GLY A 9 -32.79 27.57 18.49
CA GLY A 9 -31.79 27.15 17.52
C GLY A 9 -31.07 28.40 17.03
N ILE A 10 -29.84 28.61 17.51
CA ILE A 10 -28.91 29.47 16.79
C ILE A 10 -28.58 28.67 15.53
N LEU A 11 -29.30 29.00 14.46
CA LEU A 11 -28.83 28.85 13.09
C LEU A 11 -27.48 29.57 13.01
N THR A 12 -26.40 28.90 13.41
CA THR A 12 -25.05 29.26 13.00
C THR A 12 -24.99 28.88 11.52
N GLY A 13 -25.55 29.76 10.68
CA GLY A 13 -25.33 29.69 9.24
C GLY A 13 -23.83 29.51 9.01
N THR A 14 -23.48 28.63 8.08
CA THR A 14 -22.12 28.53 7.60
C THR A 14 -21.60 29.94 7.34
N ARG A 15 -20.49 30.33 7.99
CA ARG A 15 -19.78 31.56 7.62
C ARG A 15 -19.70 31.54 6.10
N PRO A 16 -20.23 32.53 5.37
CA PRO A 16 -20.04 32.59 3.93
C PRO A 16 -18.53 32.57 3.72
N SER A 17 -17.98 31.46 3.24
CA SER A 17 -16.64 31.52 2.67
C SER A 17 -16.80 32.45 1.49
N PRO A 18 -16.06 33.57 1.43
CA PRO A 18 -16.04 34.37 0.21
C PRO A 18 -15.76 33.43 -0.95
N ALA A 19 -16.46 33.63 -2.07
CA ALA A 19 -16.22 32.84 -3.27
C ALA A 19 -14.71 32.80 -3.53
N PRO A 20 -14.13 31.62 -3.78
CA PRO A 20 -12.69 31.52 -3.94
C PRO A 20 -12.26 32.46 -5.06
N THR A 21 -11.38 33.40 -4.74
CA THR A 21 -10.88 34.43 -5.67
C THR A 21 -9.98 33.83 -6.75
N PHE A 22 -9.61 32.56 -6.59
CA PHE A 22 -8.82 31.79 -7.54
C PHE A 22 -9.17 30.29 -7.48
N LEU A 23 -8.86 29.57 -8.56
CA LEU A 23 -8.96 28.11 -8.65
C LEU A 23 -7.58 27.52 -8.90
N VAL A 24 -7.26 26.39 -8.24
CA VAL A 24 -6.08 25.59 -8.57
C VAL A 24 -6.50 24.44 -9.48
N SER A 25 -5.86 24.34 -10.64
CA SER A 25 -6.07 23.26 -11.61
C SER A 25 -4.75 22.75 -12.15
N GLN A 26 -4.76 21.57 -12.78
CA GLN A 26 -3.61 21.12 -13.56
C GLN A 26 -3.48 21.98 -14.82
N ALA A 27 -2.25 22.32 -15.19
CA ALA A 27 -1.93 22.97 -16.46
C ALA A 27 -2.28 22.02 -17.63
N VAL A 28 -3.01 22.53 -18.62
CA VAL A 28 -3.44 21.77 -19.79
C VAL A 28 -2.79 22.32 -21.05
N GLY A 29 -2.00 21.48 -21.71
CA GLY A 29 -1.39 21.79 -23.00
C GLY A 29 -0.26 22.81 -22.93
N ARG A 30 0.23 23.19 -24.11
CA ARG A 30 1.47 23.96 -24.27
C ARG A 30 1.36 25.38 -23.73
N ALA A 31 0.23 26.05 -23.94
CA ALA A 31 0.03 27.45 -23.53
C ALA A 31 0.12 27.63 -22.01
N ASP A 32 -0.46 26.71 -21.23
CA ASP A 32 -0.39 26.76 -19.77
C ASP A 32 1.04 26.55 -19.26
N LEU A 33 1.76 25.59 -19.85
CA LEU A 33 3.15 25.30 -19.49
C LEU A 33 4.07 26.47 -19.84
N ASP A 34 3.88 27.11 -21.00
CA ASP A 34 4.67 28.27 -21.40
C ASP A 34 4.35 29.50 -20.54
N ALA A 35 3.09 29.70 -20.14
CA ALA A 35 2.70 30.75 -19.20
C ALA A 35 3.32 30.51 -17.80
N TYR A 36 3.35 29.26 -17.32
CA TYR A 36 4.01 28.90 -16.07
C TYR A 36 5.54 29.11 -16.14
N ARG A 37 6.19 28.76 -17.26
CA ARG A 37 7.61 29.03 -17.50
C ARG A 37 7.91 30.53 -17.52
N ALA A 38 7.04 31.34 -18.13
CA ALA A 38 7.17 32.80 -18.08
C ALA A 38 7.10 33.32 -16.64
N LEU A 39 6.10 32.88 -15.87
CA LEU A 39 5.97 33.23 -14.45
C LEU A 39 7.21 32.83 -13.63
N ARG A 40 7.79 31.64 -13.88
CA ARG A 40 9.01 31.19 -13.21
C ARG A 40 10.20 32.07 -13.53
N ARG A 41 10.38 32.47 -14.80
CA ARG A 41 11.44 33.41 -15.20
C ARG A 41 11.26 34.76 -14.53
N ASP A 42 10.04 35.28 -14.45
CA ASP A 42 9.76 36.54 -13.77
C ASP A 42 10.15 36.47 -12.28
N VAL A 43 9.79 35.38 -11.59
CA VAL A 43 10.02 35.22 -10.15
C VAL A 43 11.48 34.83 -9.82
N PHE A 44 12.04 33.82 -10.48
CA PHE A 44 13.33 33.25 -10.10
C PHE A 44 14.53 33.89 -10.81
N VAL A 45 14.35 34.37 -12.05
CA VAL A 45 15.42 35.04 -12.82
C VAL A 45 15.35 36.55 -12.59
N ALA A 46 14.27 37.21 -13.02
CA ALA A 46 14.20 38.67 -13.06
C ALA A 46 14.08 39.29 -11.66
N GLU A 47 13.19 38.78 -10.81
CA GLU A 47 12.97 39.34 -9.47
C GLU A 47 14.02 38.85 -8.47
N GLN A 48 14.20 37.54 -8.36
CA GLN A 48 15.07 36.99 -7.33
C GLN A 48 16.53 36.91 -7.76
N GLY A 49 16.87 36.80 -9.05
CA GLY A 49 18.26 36.62 -9.47
C GLY A 49 18.89 35.32 -8.96
N ILE A 50 18.12 34.24 -8.86
CA ILE A 50 18.61 32.90 -8.50
C ILE A 50 19.31 32.23 -9.69
N PHE A 51 18.80 32.52 -10.88
CA PHE A 51 19.34 32.03 -12.14
C PHE A 51 19.70 33.20 -13.04
N ASP A 52 20.72 33.04 -13.88
CA ASP A 52 21.24 34.13 -14.72
C ASP A 52 20.35 34.45 -15.92
N ARG A 53 19.78 33.43 -16.57
CA ARG A 53 19.03 33.59 -17.83
C ARG A 53 17.75 32.77 -17.91
N ASP A 54 17.81 31.53 -17.45
CA ASP A 54 16.69 30.59 -17.52
C ASP A 54 16.74 29.63 -16.32
N ASP A 55 15.57 29.19 -15.87
CA ASP A 55 15.41 28.25 -14.75
C ASP A 55 14.93 26.85 -15.19
N SER A 56 14.87 26.62 -16.51
CA SER A 56 14.52 25.33 -17.11
C SER A 56 15.49 24.22 -16.70
N ASP A 57 14.97 23.02 -16.49
CA ASP A 57 15.77 21.83 -16.20
C ASP A 57 15.15 20.58 -16.84
N ARG A 58 15.85 19.44 -16.77
CA ARG A 58 15.39 18.16 -17.33
C ARG A 58 14.02 17.69 -16.82
N VAL A 59 13.56 18.18 -15.66
CA VAL A 59 12.25 17.80 -15.11
C VAL A 59 11.13 18.48 -15.92
N ASP A 60 11.40 19.60 -16.59
CA ASP A 60 10.45 20.24 -17.50
C ASP A 60 10.12 19.40 -18.74
N ASP A 61 11.00 18.45 -19.09
CA ASP A 61 10.89 17.56 -20.23
C ASP A 61 10.44 16.14 -19.85
N ASP A 62 10.34 15.83 -18.55
CA ASP A 62 9.85 14.53 -18.09
C ASP A 62 8.33 14.43 -18.33
N PRO A 63 7.83 13.44 -19.09
CA PRO A 63 6.40 13.31 -19.36
C PRO A 63 5.56 13.02 -18.10
N ARG A 64 6.18 12.61 -17.00
CA ARG A 64 5.53 12.38 -15.69
C ARG A 64 5.42 13.66 -14.88
N CYS A 65 6.06 14.74 -15.30
CA CYS A 65 5.98 16.03 -14.66
C CYS A 65 4.54 16.58 -14.70
N VAL A 66 4.04 16.96 -13.53
CA VAL A 66 2.75 17.63 -13.36
C VAL A 66 2.99 19.08 -12.97
N VAL A 67 2.30 19.99 -13.64
CA VAL A 67 2.25 21.40 -13.26
C VAL A 67 0.85 21.74 -12.79
N LEU A 68 0.74 22.35 -11.60
CA LEU A 68 -0.49 22.90 -11.06
C LEU A 68 -0.41 24.42 -11.12
N VAL A 69 -1.47 25.07 -11.56
CA VAL A 69 -1.57 26.52 -11.71
C VAL A 69 -2.74 27.06 -10.91
N ALA A 70 -2.56 28.25 -10.32
CA ALA A 70 -3.62 29.02 -9.67
C ALA A 70 -4.05 30.14 -10.61
N ARG A 71 -5.34 30.22 -10.93
CA ARG A 71 -5.92 31.25 -11.81
C ARG A 71 -7.01 32.04 -11.12
N ALA A 72 -7.04 33.35 -11.33
CA ALA A 72 -8.16 34.20 -10.93
C ALA A 72 -9.43 33.82 -11.72
N THR A 73 -10.58 34.34 -11.28
CA THR A 73 -11.87 34.12 -11.95
C THR A 73 -11.92 34.64 -13.38
N ASP A 74 -11.07 35.61 -13.72
CA ASP A 74 -10.90 36.16 -15.08
C ASP A 74 -9.90 35.36 -15.94
N GLY A 75 -9.34 34.27 -15.41
CA GLY A 75 -8.36 33.41 -16.09
C GLY A 75 -6.89 33.81 -15.90
N THR A 76 -6.62 34.96 -15.28
CA THR A 76 -5.25 35.47 -15.02
C THR A 76 -4.45 34.45 -14.21
N LEU A 77 -3.24 34.11 -14.67
CA LEU A 77 -2.33 33.22 -13.95
C LEU A 77 -1.74 33.95 -12.73
N LEU A 78 -1.99 33.42 -11.54
CA LEU A 78 -1.55 34.00 -10.29
C LEU A 78 -0.34 33.27 -9.68
N GLY A 79 -0.23 31.97 -9.93
CA GLY A 79 0.83 31.15 -9.36
C GLY A 79 0.91 29.78 -10.00
N GLY A 80 1.97 29.04 -9.73
CA GLY A 80 2.09 27.65 -10.11
C GLY A 80 3.14 26.89 -9.31
N VAL A 81 3.04 25.57 -9.34
CA VAL A 81 3.99 24.64 -8.73
C VAL A 81 4.12 23.41 -9.61
N ARG A 82 5.32 22.85 -9.65
CA ARG A 82 5.63 21.63 -10.38
C ARG A 82 5.90 20.49 -9.40
N LEU A 83 5.47 19.28 -9.75
CA LEU A 83 5.86 18.07 -9.07
C LEU A 83 6.13 16.95 -10.06
N ALA A 84 7.10 16.10 -9.76
CA ALA A 84 7.51 14.99 -10.60
C ALA A 84 8.17 13.90 -9.74
N PRO A 85 8.35 12.67 -10.27
CA PRO A 85 9.22 11.69 -9.65
C PRO A 85 10.63 12.27 -9.45
N ALA A 86 11.21 12.05 -8.27
CA ALA A 86 12.51 12.60 -7.90
C ALA A 86 13.68 11.85 -8.56
N VAL A 87 13.41 10.65 -9.08
CA VAL A 87 14.41 9.79 -9.73
C VAL A 87 14.07 9.58 -11.20
N GLU A 88 15.13 9.46 -12.00
CA GLU A 88 15.01 9.08 -13.40
C GLU A 88 14.63 7.60 -13.55
N GLY A 89 14.04 7.26 -14.69
CA GLY A 89 13.61 5.89 -14.98
C GLY A 89 12.30 5.54 -14.29
N ARG A 90 12.25 4.39 -13.62
CA ARG A 90 11.03 3.84 -13.03
C ARG A 90 10.57 4.69 -11.84
N ASP A 91 9.28 5.02 -11.77
CA ASP A 91 8.70 5.64 -10.57
C ASP A 91 8.69 4.61 -9.42
N ILE A 92 9.38 4.94 -8.33
CA ILE A 92 9.48 4.13 -7.11
C ILE A 92 8.64 4.70 -5.96
N GLY A 93 7.79 5.68 -6.23
CA GLY A 93 6.97 6.36 -5.23
C GLY A 93 7.68 7.51 -4.52
N TRP A 94 8.84 7.96 -5.01
CA TRP A 94 9.48 9.18 -4.54
C TRP A 94 9.18 10.33 -5.49
N TRP A 95 8.38 11.28 -5.01
CA TRP A 95 8.01 12.49 -5.71
C TRP A 95 8.63 13.72 -5.04
N SER A 96 8.88 14.78 -5.80
CA SER A 96 9.38 16.04 -5.26
C SER A 96 8.62 17.24 -5.82
N GLY A 97 8.30 18.20 -4.93
CA GLY A 97 7.71 19.49 -5.28
C GLY A 97 8.79 20.53 -5.55
N SER A 98 8.68 21.26 -6.65
CA SER A 98 9.67 22.27 -7.06
C SER A 98 9.02 23.47 -7.75
N ARG A 99 9.80 24.54 -7.90
CA ARG A 99 9.46 25.74 -8.70
C ARG A 99 8.11 26.37 -8.31
N LEU A 100 7.80 26.41 -7.01
CA LEU A 100 6.64 27.15 -6.51
C LEU A 100 6.84 28.65 -6.74
N ALA A 101 6.06 29.23 -7.66
CA ALA A 101 6.13 30.63 -8.03
C ALA A 101 4.75 31.28 -7.86
N VAL A 102 4.70 32.46 -7.25
CA VAL A 102 3.49 33.28 -7.13
C VAL A 102 3.81 34.67 -7.62
N SER A 103 2.99 35.18 -8.53
CA SER A 103 3.15 36.51 -9.13
C SER A 103 3.16 37.59 -8.05
N THR A 104 3.98 38.63 -8.25
CA THR A 104 4.11 39.76 -7.33
C THR A 104 2.77 40.47 -7.10
N THR A 105 1.96 40.64 -8.14
CA THR A 105 0.62 41.27 -8.06
C THR A 105 -0.39 40.40 -7.30
N ALA A 106 -0.15 39.09 -7.24
CA ALA A 106 -1.00 38.12 -6.57
C ALA A 106 -0.57 37.80 -5.12
N ARG A 107 0.63 38.19 -4.68
CA ARG A 107 1.10 37.94 -3.30
C ARG A 107 0.29 38.67 -2.22
N THR A 108 -0.45 39.71 -2.60
CA THR A 108 -1.44 40.39 -1.75
C THR A 108 -2.69 39.53 -1.51
N HIS A 109 -2.94 38.52 -2.34
CA HIS A 109 -4.02 37.56 -2.15
C HIS A 109 -3.55 36.46 -1.20
N ALA A 110 -3.95 36.59 0.07
CA ALA A 110 -3.57 35.64 1.10
C ALA A 110 -3.93 34.20 0.71
N GLY A 111 -2.94 33.31 0.70
CA GLY A 111 -3.16 31.86 0.65
C GLY A 111 -2.89 31.15 -0.68
N ILE A 112 -2.53 31.82 -1.78
CA ILE A 112 -2.25 31.16 -3.07
C ILE A 112 -1.12 30.13 -2.95
N GLY A 113 0.03 30.51 -2.36
CA GLY A 113 1.15 29.60 -2.15
C GLY A 113 0.76 28.40 -1.28
N ALA A 114 -0.04 28.63 -0.23
CA ALA A 114 -0.54 27.57 0.64
C ALA A 114 -1.47 26.60 -0.12
N ALA A 115 -2.37 27.13 -0.97
CA ALA A 115 -3.28 26.34 -1.78
C ALA A 115 -2.54 25.49 -2.82
N LEU A 116 -1.53 26.06 -3.50
CA LEU A 116 -0.67 25.34 -4.43
C LEU A 116 0.09 24.20 -3.73
N VAL A 117 0.67 24.45 -2.55
CA VAL A 117 1.37 23.40 -1.78
C VAL A 117 0.41 22.29 -1.37
N ARG A 118 -0.78 22.61 -0.83
CA ARG A 118 -1.80 21.60 -0.49
C ARG A 118 -2.23 20.79 -1.71
N ALA A 119 -2.44 21.46 -2.84
CA ALA A 119 -2.81 20.81 -4.10
C ALA A 119 -1.69 19.89 -4.60
N ALA A 120 -0.42 20.29 -4.45
CA ALA A 120 0.74 19.46 -4.79
C ALA A 120 0.84 18.23 -3.88
N CYS A 121 0.68 18.36 -2.56
CA CYS A 121 0.64 17.21 -1.64
C CYS A 121 -0.44 16.21 -2.05
N ALA A 122 -1.68 16.70 -2.24
CA ALA A 122 -2.80 15.85 -2.65
C ALA A 122 -2.59 15.22 -4.03
N ARG A 123 -1.93 15.92 -4.96
CA ARG A 123 -1.60 15.38 -6.28
C ARG A 123 -0.52 14.29 -6.18
N ALA A 124 0.54 14.50 -5.40
CA ALA A 124 1.59 13.50 -5.19
C ALA A 124 1.02 12.20 -4.61
N GLU A 125 0.15 12.28 -3.60
CA GLU A 125 -0.51 11.09 -3.04
C GLU A 125 -1.40 10.37 -4.06
N ARG A 126 -2.09 11.11 -4.95
CA ARG A 126 -2.88 10.53 -6.06
C ARG A 126 -2.00 9.84 -7.10
N GLU A 127 -0.79 10.34 -7.33
CA GLU A 127 0.20 9.69 -8.20
C GLU A 127 0.89 8.48 -7.54
N GLY A 128 0.47 8.11 -6.33
CA GLY A 128 1.03 6.96 -5.63
C GLY A 128 2.37 7.25 -4.95
N ALA A 129 2.63 8.51 -4.56
CA ALA A 129 3.80 8.82 -3.76
C ALA A 129 3.74 8.10 -2.39
N LEU A 130 4.89 7.59 -1.96
CA LEU A 130 5.19 7.04 -0.64
C LEU A 130 6.25 7.90 0.08
N ARG A 131 6.94 8.76 -0.67
CA ARG A 131 7.75 9.88 -0.18
C ARG A 131 7.46 11.10 -1.04
N PHE A 132 7.16 12.23 -0.39
CA PHE A 132 7.03 13.51 -1.06
C PHE A 132 7.88 14.54 -0.32
N ASP A 133 8.88 15.09 -0.99
CA ASP A 133 9.76 16.12 -0.42
C ASP A 133 9.83 17.39 -1.27
N ALA A 134 10.46 18.42 -0.74
CA ALA A 134 10.72 19.66 -1.44
C ALA A 134 11.98 20.32 -0.87
N THR A 135 12.72 21.03 -1.74
CA THR A 135 13.77 21.95 -1.32
C THR A 135 13.20 23.37 -1.29
N VAL A 136 13.03 23.91 -0.09
CA VAL A 136 12.24 25.12 0.18
C VAL A 136 13.16 26.25 0.61
N GLN A 137 13.10 27.42 -0.02
CA GLN A 137 13.85 28.60 0.46
C GLN A 137 13.54 28.89 1.93
N ALA A 138 14.55 29.23 2.74
CA ALA A 138 14.41 29.38 4.19
C ALA A 138 13.28 30.34 4.61
N GLN A 139 13.06 31.42 3.84
CA GLN A 139 11.98 32.37 4.07
C GLN A 139 10.56 31.76 4.00
N ASN A 140 10.39 30.67 3.26
CA ASN A 140 9.12 29.96 3.08
C ASN A 140 8.97 28.76 4.03
N GLU A 141 10.01 28.37 4.77
CA GLU A 141 9.98 27.19 5.65
C GLU A 141 8.84 27.26 6.68
N GLY A 142 8.61 28.45 7.25
CA GLY A 142 7.52 28.66 8.23
C GLY A 142 6.13 28.41 7.65
N LEU A 143 5.90 28.68 6.35
CA LEU A 143 4.66 28.32 5.68
C LEU A 143 4.50 26.80 5.60
N PHE A 144 5.54 26.09 5.17
CA PHE A 144 5.52 24.63 5.01
C PHE A 144 5.30 23.93 6.35
N ARG A 145 5.98 24.37 7.42
CA ARG A 145 5.75 23.84 8.78
C ARG A 145 4.29 24.00 9.22
N ARG A 146 3.67 25.16 9.00
CA ARG A 146 2.24 25.37 9.31
C ARG A 146 1.29 24.49 8.48
N LEU A 147 1.73 24.04 7.31
CA LEU A 147 0.97 23.13 6.47
C LEU A 147 1.13 21.66 6.89
N GLY A 148 2.09 21.34 7.77
CA GLY A 148 2.35 19.98 8.27
C GLY A 148 3.64 19.35 7.76
N TRP A 149 4.50 20.10 7.07
CA TRP A 149 5.79 19.59 6.61
C TRP A 149 6.85 19.61 7.71
N THR A 150 7.77 18.65 7.66
CA THR A 150 8.88 18.53 8.62
C THR A 150 10.20 18.88 7.94
N THR A 151 11.02 19.72 8.59
CA THR A 151 12.39 20.02 8.15
C THR A 151 13.30 18.82 8.44
N LEU A 152 14.02 18.34 7.43
CA LEU A 152 15.03 17.28 7.55
C LEU A 152 16.43 17.85 7.73
N ALA A 153 16.80 18.82 6.89
CA ALA A 153 18.13 19.42 6.86
C ALA A 153 18.06 20.86 6.33
N THR A 154 19.08 21.65 6.67
CA THR A 154 19.33 22.95 6.03
C THR A 154 20.45 22.78 5.01
N LEU A 155 20.33 23.43 3.85
CA LEU A 155 21.30 23.38 2.77
C LEU A 155 21.42 24.74 2.09
N ASP A 156 22.56 24.98 1.43
CA ASP A 156 22.73 26.12 0.54
C ASP A 156 22.48 25.70 -0.90
N VAL A 157 21.63 26.43 -1.61
CA VAL A 157 21.32 26.20 -3.03
C VAL A 157 21.40 27.53 -3.75
N HIS A 158 22.30 27.62 -4.74
CA HIS A 158 22.59 28.86 -5.49
C HIS A 158 22.95 30.05 -4.56
N GLY A 159 23.74 29.83 -3.51
CA GLY A 159 24.17 30.87 -2.57
C GLY A 159 23.06 31.35 -1.64
N ARG A 160 21.99 30.56 -1.49
CA ARG A 160 20.82 30.90 -0.68
C ARG A 160 20.45 29.78 0.29
N PRO A 161 20.07 30.13 1.53
CA PRO A 161 19.64 29.14 2.51
C PRO A 161 18.30 28.52 2.11
N HIS A 162 18.27 27.19 2.14
CA HIS A 162 17.10 26.36 1.89
C HIS A 162 16.96 25.30 2.99
N ALA A 163 15.76 24.76 3.12
CA ALA A 163 15.41 23.63 3.96
C ALA A 163 14.97 22.47 3.07
N GLN A 164 15.53 21.27 3.28
CA GLN A 164 14.97 20.05 2.73
C GLN A 164 13.82 19.63 3.65
N MET A 165 12.61 19.54 3.10
CA MET A 165 11.41 19.29 3.87
C MET A 165 10.65 18.07 3.35
N LEU A 166 10.01 17.33 4.26
CA LEU A 166 9.24 16.13 3.97
C LEU A 166 7.76 16.34 4.30
N TRP A 167 6.89 15.94 3.37
CA TRP A 167 5.47 15.79 3.61
C TRP A 167 5.19 14.41 4.20
N PRO A 168 4.46 14.30 5.34
CA PRO A 168 4.08 13.01 5.88
C PRO A 168 3.12 12.28 4.93
N ILE A 169 3.47 11.04 4.57
CA ILE A 169 2.61 10.13 3.83
C ILE A 169 2.40 8.88 4.68
N ASP A 170 1.16 8.64 5.05
CA ASP A 170 0.68 7.61 5.99
C ASP A 170 -0.19 6.55 5.30
N ARG A 171 -0.14 6.46 3.95
CA ARG A 171 -0.92 5.50 3.13
C ARG A 171 -0.89 4.08 3.68
N ALA A 172 0.31 3.56 3.95
CA ALA A 172 0.50 2.19 4.45
C ALA A 172 0.05 2.03 5.91
N GLN A 173 0.34 3.00 6.78
CA GLN A 173 -0.11 3.01 8.17
C GLN A 173 -1.65 2.99 8.25
N ARG A 174 -2.34 3.88 7.51
CA ARG A 174 -3.82 3.90 7.48
C ARG A 174 -4.41 2.59 7.01
N LEU A 175 -3.80 1.93 6.02
CA LEU A 175 -4.26 0.65 5.53
C LEU A 175 -4.08 -0.46 6.58
N ALA A 176 -2.94 -0.50 7.25
CA ALA A 176 -2.69 -1.41 8.37
C ALA A 176 -3.70 -1.19 9.52
N ASP A 177 -3.92 0.07 9.90
CA ASP A 177 -4.85 0.45 10.98
C ASP A 177 -6.29 0.03 10.65
N ALA A 178 -6.72 0.26 9.41
CA ALA A 178 -8.08 -0.05 8.96
C ALA A 178 -8.37 -1.56 8.82
N THR A 179 -7.34 -2.41 8.73
CA THR A 179 -7.53 -3.83 8.36
C THR A 179 -6.99 -4.84 9.38
N LYS A 180 -5.93 -4.50 10.14
CA LYS A 180 -5.22 -5.47 10.99
C LYS A 180 -5.00 -4.99 12.43
N ALA A 181 -4.89 -3.69 12.71
CA ALA A 181 -4.49 -3.18 14.03
C ALA A 181 -5.44 -3.59 15.18
N VAL A 182 -6.69 -3.91 14.88
CA VAL A 182 -7.68 -4.34 15.89
C VAL A 182 -7.50 -5.81 16.33
N LEU A 183 -6.78 -6.62 15.53
CA LEU A 183 -6.74 -8.08 15.70
C LEU A 183 -6.16 -8.50 17.05
N GLY A 184 -5.05 -7.91 17.48
CA GLY A 184 -4.42 -8.23 18.76
C GLY A 184 -5.40 -8.07 19.92
N SER A 185 -6.08 -6.91 19.99
CA SER A 185 -7.05 -6.67 21.06
C SER A 185 -8.28 -7.58 21.03
N LEU A 186 -8.65 -8.14 19.87
CA LEU A 186 -9.82 -9.01 19.72
C LEU A 186 -9.50 -10.49 19.94
N LEU A 187 -8.31 -10.93 19.51
CA LEU A 187 -8.00 -12.35 19.40
C LEU A 187 -7.13 -12.88 20.54
N LEU A 188 -6.42 -12.01 21.28
CA LEU A 188 -5.53 -12.45 22.35
C LEU A 188 -6.26 -13.23 23.46
N ASP A 189 -7.53 -12.92 23.73
CA ASP A 189 -8.36 -13.63 24.71
C ASP A 189 -8.68 -15.09 24.32
N LEU A 190 -8.50 -15.47 23.04
CA LEU A 190 -8.67 -16.85 22.59
C LEU A 190 -7.49 -17.76 23.00
N GLY A 191 -6.31 -17.19 23.30
CA GLY A 191 -5.06 -17.91 23.59
C GLY A 191 -4.93 -18.44 25.03
N GLY A 192 -6.02 -18.96 25.61
CA GLY A 192 -6.11 -19.33 27.03
C GLY A 192 -5.53 -20.72 27.42
N ALA A 193 -6.16 -21.38 28.40
CA ALA A 193 -5.67 -22.58 29.08
C ALA A 193 -5.37 -23.81 28.20
N HIS A 194 -5.79 -23.79 26.92
CA HIS A 194 -5.60 -24.89 25.97
C HIS A 194 -4.55 -24.60 24.88
N GLY A 195 -3.84 -23.47 24.98
CA GLY A 195 -2.74 -23.11 24.07
C GLY A 195 -2.90 -21.72 23.47
N ALA A 196 -1.82 -21.23 22.86
CA ALA A 196 -1.83 -19.97 22.12
C ALA A 196 -2.64 -20.10 20.82
N LEU A 197 -3.21 -18.98 20.34
CA LEU A 197 -3.85 -18.88 19.04
C LEU A 197 -2.88 -19.39 17.94
N GLY A 198 -3.27 -20.41 17.16
CA GLY A 198 -2.41 -21.00 16.13
C GLY A 198 -1.38 -22.01 16.66
N GLY A 199 -1.29 -22.24 17.97
CA GLY A 199 -0.24 -23.06 18.59
C GLY A 199 1.03 -22.26 18.92
N ALA A 200 1.94 -22.87 19.69
CA ALA A 200 3.25 -22.27 19.95
C ALA A 200 3.93 -21.92 18.62
N GLY A 201 4.73 -20.86 18.52
CA GLY A 201 5.48 -20.49 17.31
C GLY A 201 4.71 -20.06 16.05
N PHE A 202 3.39 -20.22 15.97
CA PHE A 202 2.56 -19.93 14.79
C PHE A 202 1.46 -18.88 15.05
N VAL A 203 1.59 -18.09 16.12
CA VAL A 203 0.62 -17.04 16.47
C VAL A 203 0.58 -15.98 15.37
N GLY A 204 -0.59 -15.80 14.75
CA GLY A 204 -0.79 -14.81 13.69
C GLY A 204 -0.18 -15.20 12.33
N ASP A 205 0.16 -16.48 12.16
CA ASP A 205 0.56 -17.04 10.86
C ASP A 205 -0.64 -17.22 9.92
N ASP A 206 -0.35 -17.42 8.65
CA ASP A 206 -1.36 -17.45 7.58
C ASP A 206 -2.26 -18.70 7.66
N ALA A 207 -1.75 -19.78 8.25
CA ALA A 207 -2.53 -20.96 8.63
C ALA A 207 -2.13 -21.44 10.03
N ALA A 208 -2.95 -22.32 10.61
CA ALA A 208 -2.67 -22.94 11.90
C ALA A 208 -2.35 -24.43 11.72
N PRO A 209 -1.27 -24.96 12.33
CA PRO A 209 -1.07 -26.39 12.46
C PRO A 209 -2.24 -27.05 13.20
N VAL A 210 -2.78 -28.12 12.62
CA VAL A 210 -3.84 -28.93 13.22
C VAL A 210 -3.22 -29.91 14.21
N PRO A 211 -3.56 -29.83 15.52
CA PRO A 211 -2.92 -30.64 16.55
C PRO A 211 -2.95 -32.15 16.27
N GLY A 212 -1.80 -32.82 16.42
CA GLY A 212 -1.67 -34.27 16.24
C GLY A 212 -1.70 -34.76 14.80
N SER A 213 -1.50 -33.87 13.81
CA SER A 213 -1.49 -34.21 12.39
C SER A 213 -0.41 -33.45 11.61
N ASP A 214 -0.25 -33.79 10.33
CA ASP A 214 0.60 -33.09 9.34
C ASP A 214 -0.17 -32.01 8.56
N LEU A 215 -1.36 -31.61 9.04
CA LEU A 215 -2.24 -30.67 8.37
C LEU A 215 -2.08 -29.25 8.90
N LEU A 216 -2.26 -28.28 8.00
CA LEU A 216 -2.49 -26.87 8.31
C LEU A 216 -3.92 -26.50 7.92
N ALA A 217 -4.53 -25.56 8.63
CA ALA A 217 -5.84 -24.99 8.30
C ALA A 217 -5.74 -23.47 8.17
N ALA A 218 -6.08 -22.94 6.99
CA ALA A 218 -6.29 -21.52 6.75
C ALA A 218 -7.79 -21.27 6.61
N CYS A 219 -8.29 -20.15 7.14
CA CYS A 219 -9.70 -19.80 7.05
C CYS A 219 -9.85 -18.30 6.89
N ASP A 220 -10.58 -17.90 5.85
CA ASP A 220 -10.76 -16.51 5.51
C ASP A 220 -12.22 -16.18 5.23
N ALA A 221 -12.64 -14.99 5.67
CA ALA A 221 -13.94 -14.41 5.35
C ALA A 221 -13.77 -13.37 4.24
N ILE A 222 -14.57 -13.49 3.18
CA ILE A 222 -14.50 -12.57 2.04
C ILE A 222 -15.34 -11.33 2.31
N LEU A 223 -14.79 -10.16 1.98
CA LEU A 223 -15.41 -8.86 2.21
C LEU A 223 -16.86 -8.85 1.69
N PRO A 224 -17.89 -8.61 2.54
CA PRO A 224 -19.29 -8.72 2.13
C PRO A 224 -19.66 -7.86 0.92
N SER A 225 -19.07 -6.67 0.80
CA SER A 225 -19.30 -5.79 -0.36
C SER A 225 -18.74 -6.37 -1.67
N MET A 226 -17.68 -7.18 -1.62
CA MET A 226 -17.20 -7.94 -2.78
C MET A 226 -18.17 -9.07 -3.12
N VAL A 227 -18.60 -9.85 -2.11
CA VAL A 227 -19.58 -10.94 -2.32
C VAL A 227 -20.84 -10.40 -2.98
N GLU A 228 -21.32 -9.24 -2.53
CA GLU A 228 -22.50 -8.56 -3.07
C GLU A 228 -22.30 -8.05 -4.51
N ARG A 229 -21.18 -7.35 -4.78
CA ARG A 229 -20.91 -6.66 -6.05
C ARG A 229 -20.45 -7.60 -7.16
N ASP A 230 -19.56 -8.54 -6.84
CA ASP A 230 -18.93 -9.46 -7.78
C ASP A 230 -18.85 -10.87 -7.18
N PRO A 231 -20.00 -11.59 -7.03
CA PRO A 231 -20.07 -12.86 -6.31
C PRO A 231 -19.20 -13.97 -6.93
N GLU A 232 -19.05 -13.97 -8.26
CA GLU A 232 -18.18 -14.95 -8.92
C GLU A 232 -16.71 -14.69 -8.61
N TRP A 233 -16.30 -13.41 -8.60
CA TRP A 233 -14.96 -13.06 -8.16
C TRP A 233 -14.74 -13.36 -6.69
N ALA A 234 -15.73 -13.09 -5.83
CA ALA A 234 -15.67 -13.45 -4.42
C ALA A 234 -15.43 -14.95 -4.24
N GLY A 235 -16.15 -15.79 -5.01
CA GLY A 235 -15.92 -17.24 -5.02
C GLY A 235 -14.50 -17.62 -5.46
N TRP A 236 -13.96 -16.97 -6.50
CA TRP A 236 -12.58 -17.18 -6.94
C TRP A 236 -11.56 -16.77 -5.86
N CYS A 237 -11.70 -15.57 -5.31
CA CYS A 237 -10.85 -15.03 -4.25
C CYS A 237 -10.89 -15.90 -2.99
N GLY A 238 -12.07 -16.43 -2.62
CA GLY A 238 -12.23 -17.36 -1.49
C GLY A 238 -11.28 -18.55 -1.55
N VAL A 239 -11.10 -19.13 -2.74
CA VAL A 239 -10.11 -20.18 -2.95
C VAL A 239 -8.69 -19.61 -2.95
N LEU A 240 -8.45 -18.55 -3.72
CA LEU A 240 -7.12 -17.98 -3.94
C LEU A 240 -6.41 -17.60 -2.62
N VAL A 241 -7.08 -16.83 -1.74
CA VAL A 241 -6.48 -16.35 -0.49
C VAL A 241 -6.07 -17.51 0.42
N ASN A 242 -6.97 -18.46 0.64
CA ASN A 242 -6.72 -19.60 1.51
C ASN A 242 -5.64 -20.55 0.94
N LEU A 243 -5.56 -20.68 -0.39
CA LEU A 243 -4.51 -21.48 -1.03
C LEU A 243 -3.13 -20.80 -0.94
N ASN A 244 -3.09 -19.47 -1.05
CA ASN A 244 -1.87 -18.72 -0.83
C ASN A 244 -1.41 -18.83 0.63
N ASP A 245 -2.33 -18.74 1.60
CA ASP A 245 -2.01 -18.87 3.03
C ASP A 245 -1.34 -20.21 3.38
N VAL A 246 -1.91 -21.34 2.94
CA VAL A 246 -1.29 -22.65 3.18
C VAL A 246 0.04 -22.79 2.41
N SER A 247 0.15 -22.18 1.23
CA SER A 247 1.39 -22.17 0.45
C SER A 247 2.48 -21.31 1.11
N ALA A 248 2.10 -20.23 1.80
CA ALA A 248 3.00 -19.35 2.53
C ALA A 248 3.69 -20.07 3.69
N MET A 249 3.04 -21.08 4.26
CA MET A 249 3.62 -21.97 5.27
C MET A 249 4.34 -23.19 4.69
N GLY A 250 4.50 -23.24 3.37
CA GLY A 250 5.18 -24.33 2.67
C GLY A 250 4.36 -25.63 2.57
N ALA A 251 3.04 -25.56 2.76
CA ALA A 251 2.18 -26.73 2.66
C ALA A 251 1.59 -26.93 1.26
N SER A 252 1.42 -28.20 0.89
CA SER A 252 0.68 -28.57 -0.32
C SER A 252 -0.82 -28.57 -0.03
N PRO A 253 -1.66 -27.82 -0.76
CA PRO A 253 -3.10 -27.85 -0.57
C PRO A 253 -3.70 -29.23 -0.83
N VAL A 254 -4.64 -29.67 0.02
CA VAL A 254 -5.29 -30.99 -0.09
C VAL A 254 -6.82 -30.96 -0.13
N GLY A 255 -7.45 -29.87 0.33
CA GLY A 255 -8.92 -29.75 0.28
C GLY A 255 -9.43 -28.39 0.72
N LEU A 256 -10.67 -28.10 0.33
CA LEU A 256 -11.37 -26.84 0.63
C LEU A 256 -12.74 -27.12 1.27
N LEU A 257 -13.14 -26.27 2.21
CA LEU A 257 -14.49 -26.19 2.76
C LEU A 257 -15.04 -24.79 2.50
N ASP A 258 -16.35 -24.66 2.28
CA ASP A 258 -16.99 -23.36 2.10
C ASP A 258 -18.21 -23.14 3.00
N ALA A 259 -18.45 -21.90 3.40
CA ALA A 259 -19.67 -21.46 4.08
C ALA A 259 -20.28 -20.29 3.31
N VAL A 260 -21.43 -20.52 2.69
CA VAL A 260 -22.10 -19.58 1.78
C VAL A 260 -23.43 -19.11 2.37
N GLY A 261 -23.55 -17.80 2.58
CA GLY A 261 -24.83 -17.12 2.80
C GLY A 261 -25.26 -16.39 1.53
N ALA A 262 -26.51 -16.59 1.11
CA ALA A 262 -27.05 -15.93 -0.07
C ALA A 262 -28.53 -15.59 0.08
N ARG A 263 -28.95 -14.52 -0.60
CA ARG A 263 -30.36 -14.12 -0.65
C ARG A 263 -31.26 -15.13 -1.34
N ASP A 264 -30.74 -15.81 -2.36
CA ASP A 264 -31.46 -16.83 -3.13
C ASP A 264 -30.47 -17.79 -3.82
N ALA A 265 -31.01 -18.89 -4.38
CA ALA A 265 -30.22 -19.91 -5.05
C ALA A 265 -29.50 -19.41 -6.31
N SER A 266 -30.03 -18.41 -7.02
CA SER A 266 -29.38 -17.87 -8.22
C SER A 266 -28.10 -17.11 -7.87
N PHE A 267 -28.14 -16.39 -6.75
CA PHE A 267 -26.99 -15.68 -6.21
C PHE A 267 -25.93 -16.65 -5.67
N ALA A 268 -26.34 -17.65 -4.89
CA ALA A 268 -25.45 -18.70 -4.40
C ALA A 268 -24.72 -19.41 -5.55
N ARG A 269 -25.41 -19.72 -6.65
CA ARG A 269 -24.78 -20.32 -7.84
C ARG A 269 -23.67 -19.48 -8.44
N ARG A 270 -23.75 -18.13 -8.38
CA ARG A 270 -22.68 -17.26 -8.86
C ARG A 270 -21.44 -17.39 -7.98
N ILE A 271 -21.61 -17.36 -6.66
CA ILE A 271 -20.51 -17.60 -5.72
C ILE A 271 -19.85 -18.96 -5.98
N LEU A 272 -20.66 -20.02 -6.01
CA LEU A 272 -20.19 -21.38 -6.22
C LEU A 272 -19.55 -21.60 -7.60
N ARG A 273 -19.97 -20.85 -8.64
CA ARG A 273 -19.33 -20.88 -9.96
C ARG A 273 -17.89 -20.38 -9.90
N GLY A 274 -17.65 -19.27 -9.20
CA GLY A 274 -16.32 -18.74 -8.98
C GLY A 274 -15.43 -19.70 -8.20
N LEU A 275 -15.97 -20.21 -7.09
CA LEU A 275 -15.29 -21.18 -6.22
C LEU A 275 -14.91 -22.45 -6.98
N ARG A 276 -15.85 -23.01 -7.77
CA ARG A 276 -15.59 -24.17 -8.62
C ARG A 276 -14.51 -23.88 -9.67
N ALA A 277 -14.55 -22.72 -10.33
CA ALA A 277 -13.57 -22.37 -11.34
C ALA A 277 -12.14 -22.28 -10.76
N ALA A 278 -11.99 -21.62 -9.61
CA ALA A 278 -10.70 -21.52 -8.92
C ALA A 278 -10.22 -22.89 -8.40
N SER A 279 -11.10 -23.66 -7.76
CA SER A 279 -10.80 -25.02 -7.30
C SER A 279 -10.29 -25.93 -8.44
N GLN A 280 -10.93 -25.86 -9.62
CA GLN A 280 -10.49 -26.61 -10.80
C GLN A 280 -9.14 -26.13 -11.34
N ALA A 281 -8.92 -24.81 -11.38
CA ALA A 281 -7.67 -24.22 -11.84
C ALA A 281 -6.49 -24.66 -10.97
N TRP A 282 -6.65 -24.58 -9.64
CA TRP A 282 -5.64 -25.02 -8.67
C TRP A 282 -5.59 -26.53 -8.47
N GLY A 283 -6.60 -27.28 -8.92
CA GLY A 283 -6.64 -28.74 -8.76
C GLY A 283 -6.86 -29.20 -7.32
N VAL A 284 -7.51 -28.38 -6.49
CA VAL A 284 -7.78 -28.67 -5.07
C VAL A 284 -9.28 -28.89 -4.89
N PRO A 285 -9.74 -30.06 -4.44
CA PRO A 285 -11.17 -30.36 -4.36
C PRO A 285 -11.87 -29.60 -3.24
N VAL A 286 -13.12 -29.21 -3.49
CA VAL A 286 -14.07 -28.80 -2.45
C VAL A 286 -14.65 -30.06 -1.84
N ILE A 287 -14.33 -30.32 -0.58
CA ILE A 287 -14.62 -31.59 0.10
C ILE A 287 -15.85 -31.51 1.01
N GLY A 288 -16.40 -30.31 1.23
CA GLY A 288 -17.59 -30.10 2.03
C GLY A 288 -17.89 -28.62 2.23
N GLY A 289 -18.93 -28.31 3.01
CA GLY A 289 -19.31 -26.94 3.29
C GLY A 289 -20.71 -26.79 3.87
N HIS A 290 -21.19 -25.55 3.92
CA HIS A 290 -22.53 -25.18 4.36
C HIS A 290 -23.12 -24.10 3.44
N THR A 291 -24.39 -24.22 3.08
CA THR A 291 -25.09 -23.20 2.29
C THR A 291 -26.41 -22.83 2.95
N GLN A 292 -26.59 -21.54 3.22
CA GLN A 292 -27.82 -20.97 3.75
C GLN A 292 -28.41 -19.94 2.78
N LEU A 293 -29.71 -20.08 2.49
CA LEU A 293 -30.47 -19.20 1.62
C LEU A 293 -31.40 -18.28 2.42
N GLY A 294 -31.79 -17.14 1.84
CA GLY A 294 -32.66 -16.14 2.47
C GLY A 294 -31.94 -15.25 3.49
N VAL A 295 -30.61 -15.13 3.39
CA VAL A 295 -29.75 -14.34 4.30
C VAL A 295 -28.90 -13.33 3.53
N PRO A 296 -28.32 -12.32 4.19
CA PRO A 296 -27.34 -11.43 3.55
C PRO A 296 -26.18 -12.21 2.92
N ALA A 297 -25.60 -11.66 1.85
CA ALA A 297 -24.48 -12.27 1.16
C ALA A 297 -23.26 -12.41 2.07
N SER A 298 -22.75 -13.63 2.22
CA SER A 298 -21.53 -13.92 2.97
C SER A 298 -20.82 -15.12 2.36
N LEU A 299 -19.49 -15.12 2.45
CA LEU A 299 -18.64 -16.21 2.01
C LEU A 299 -17.47 -16.33 2.96
N SER A 300 -17.25 -17.54 3.46
CA SER A 300 -15.98 -17.93 4.07
C SER A 300 -15.51 -19.24 3.43
N VAL A 301 -14.21 -19.38 3.26
CA VAL A 301 -13.57 -20.59 2.75
C VAL A 301 -12.48 -20.99 3.73
N THR A 302 -12.30 -22.30 3.89
CA THR A 302 -11.20 -22.89 4.66
C THR A 302 -10.39 -23.78 3.74
N ALA A 303 -9.08 -23.62 3.69
CA ALA A 303 -8.18 -24.56 3.03
C ALA A 303 -7.48 -25.45 4.05
N LEU A 304 -7.29 -26.71 3.67
CA LEU A 304 -6.42 -27.65 4.34
C LEU A 304 -5.15 -27.82 3.50
N GLY A 305 -3.99 -27.64 4.13
CA GLY A 305 -2.68 -27.93 3.55
C GLY A 305 -2.02 -29.09 4.29
N ARG A 306 -1.03 -29.74 3.66
CA ARG A 306 -0.21 -30.78 4.29
C ARG A 306 1.28 -30.43 4.19
N THR A 307 2.00 -30.55 5.31
CA THR A 307 3.46 -30.42 5.37
C THR A 307 4.02 -31.09 6.62
N ASP A 308 5.24 -31.61 6.53
CA ASP A 308 6.01 -32.10 7.67
C ASP A 308 6.87 -31.00 8.31
N ARG A 309 7.07 -29.88 7.62
CA ARG A 309 7.96 -28.78 8.00
C ARG A 309 7.29 -27.44 7.71
N PRO A 310 6.31 -27.02 8.53
CA PRO A 310 5.67 -25.73 8.35
C PRO A 310 6.68 -24.59 8.51
N VAL A 311 6.58 -23.60 7.62
CA VAL A 311 7.32 -22.33 7.71
C VAL A 311 6.51 -21.37 8.56
N ALA A 312 7.10 -20.86 9.64
CA ALA A 312 6.46 -19.86 10.50
C ALA A 312 6.55 -18.45 9.90
N GLY A 313 5.60 -17.57 10.18
CA GLY A 313 5.66 -16.16 9.83
C GLY A 313 6.56 -15.33 10.75
N GLY A 314 6.90 -15.87 11.93
CA GLY A 314 7.77 -15.22 12.94
C GLY A 314 9.15 -15.87 13.15
N GLY A 315 9.60 -16.74 12.24
CA GLY A 315 10.84 -17.52 12.42
C GLY A 315 12.16 -16.76 12.19
N ALA A 316 12.12 -15.48 11.84
CA ALA A 316 13.29 -14.72 11.43
C ALA A 316 13.98 -13.94 12.57
N ALA A 317 15.12 -13.33 12.26
CA ALA A 317 15.92 -12.54 13.20
C ALA A 317 16.50 -11.26 12.56
N PRO A 318 16.90 -10.27 13.36
CA PRO A 318 17.60 -9.09 12.84
C PRO A 318 18.85 -9.49 12.06
N GLY A 319 19.07 -8.82 10.91
CA GLY A 319 20.19 -9.10 10.01
C GLY A 319 19.83 -9.97 8.81
N GLU A 320 18.75 -10.74 8.87
CA GLU A 320 18.30 -11.56 7.73
C GLU A 320 17.74 -10.70 6.59
N SER A 321 17.89 -11.20 5.35
CA SER A 321 17.43 -10.52 4.14
C SER A 321 15.93 -10.68 3.96
N LEU A 322 15.26 -9.66 3.42
CA LEU A 322 13.86 -9.71 3.01
C LEU A 322 13.77 -9.84 1.49
N ARG A 323 12.90 -10.74 1.04
CA ARG A 323 12.59 -11.00 -0.36
C ARG A 323 11.11 -10.82 -0.62
N LEU A 324 10.79 -10.17 -1.73
CA LEU A 324 9.46 -10.22 -2.33
C LEU A 324 9.51 -11.13 -3.55
N THR A 325 8.57 -12.06 -3.61
CA THR A 325 8.33 -12.91 -4.77
C THR A 325 6.89 -12.72 -5.20
N ALA A 326 6.62 -12.24 -6.41
CA ALA A 326 5.28 -11.84 -6.84
C ALA A 326 5.01 -12.22 -8.30
N ASP A 327 3.75 -12.54 -8.59
CA ASP A 327 3.28 -12.63 -9.96
C ASP A 327 2.85 -11.22 -10.45
N LEU A 328 3.69 -10.62 -11.30
CA LEU A 328 3.48 -9.29 -11.86
C LEU A 328 2.70 -9.28 -13.17
N GLY A 329 2.44 -10.45 -13.78
CA GLY A 329 1.81 -10.62 -15.09
C GLY A 329 0.29 -10.46 -15.08
N GLY A 330 -0.21 -9.46 -14.36
CA GLY A 330 -1.63 -9.22 -14.14
C GLY A 330 -2.09 -7.82 -14.56
N GLN A 331 -3.26 -7.44 -14.07
CA GLN A 331 -3.83 -6.11 -14.24
C GLN A 331 -4.73 -5.76 -13.05
N TRP A 332 -5.12 -4.49 -12.92
CA TRP A 332 -6.15 -4.11 -11.96
C TRP A 332 -7.47 -4.82 -12.27
N ARG A 333 -8.05 -5.46 -11.26
CA ARG A 333 -9.39 -6.05 -11.37
C ARG A 333 -10.40 -4.91 -11.65
N PRO A 334 -11.29 -5.05 -12.65
CA PRO A 334 -12.29 -4.03 -12.97
C PRO A 334 -13.11 -3.60 -11.74
N GLY A 335 -13.11 -2.29 -11.48
CA GLY A 335 -13.77 -1.68 -10.32
C GLY A 335 -13.02 -1.82 -8.99
N TYR A 336 -11.80 -2.33 -8.98
CA TYR A 336 -10.92 -2.45 -7.82
C TYR A 336 -9.53 -1.84 -8.08
N THR A 337 -9.41 -0.95 -9.06
CA THR A 337 -8.15 -0.24 -9.40
C THR A 337 -7.50 0.36 -8.16
N GLY A 338 -6.21 0.09 -7.99
CA GLY A 338 -5.41 0.52 -6.84
C GLY A 338 -5.57 -0.35 -5.58
N SER A 339 -6.45 -1.36 -5.60
CA SER A 339 -6.73 -2.21 -4.43
C SER A 339 -6.60 -3.71 -4.69
N GLN A 340 -6.84 -4.19 -5.91
CA GLN A 340 -6.69 -5.62 -6.27
C GLN A 340 -6.02 -5.81 -7.62
N TRP A 341 -4.83 -6.40 -7.58
CA TRP A 341 -4.07 -6.78 -8.76
C TRP A 341 -4.38 -8.24 -9.12
N ASP A 342 -5.17 -8.47 -10.16
CA ASP A 342 -5.51 -9.80 -10.62
C ASP A 342 -4.42 -10.32 -11.56
N SER A 343 -3.56 -11.16 -11.00
CA SER A 343 -2.58 -11.96 -11.74
C SER A 343 -3.02 -13.42 -11.92
N SER A 344 -4.23 -13.79 -11.47
CA SER A 344 -4.61 -15.20 -11.28
C SER A 344 -5.68 -15.70 -12.25
N SER A 345 -6.68 -14.88 -12.59
CA SER A 345 -7.88 -15.37 -13.29
C SER A 345 -7.66 -15.77 -14.75
N HIS A 346 -6.59 -15.26 -15.37
CA HIS A 346 -6.18 -15.55 -16.74
C HIS A 346 -4.96 -16.49 -16.83
N ARG A 347 -4.42 -16.93 -15.69
CA ARG A 347 -3.28 -17.86 -15.66
C ARG A 347 -3.69 -19.26 -16.06
N ARG A 348 -2.75 -20.02 -16.63
CA ARG A 348 -2.97 -21.44 -16.86
C ARG A 348 -2.99 -22.21 -15.54
N SER A 349 -3.70 -23.34 -15.51
CA SER A 349 -3.80 -24.18 -14.32
C SER A 349 -2.45 -24.75 -13.85
N ASP A 350 -1.55 -25.10 -14.79
CA ASP A 350 -0.20 -25.56 -14.45
C ASP A 350 0.64 -24.45 -13.80
N GLU A 351 0.49 -23.21 -14.27
CA GLU A 351 1.16 -22.04 -13.70
C GLU A 351 0.65 -21.75 -12.28
N LEU A 352 -0.68 -21.70 -12.08
CA LEU A 352 -1.25 -21.47 -10.74
C LEU A 352 -0.77 -22.53 -9.73
N ARG A 353 -0.78 -23.81 -10.13
CA ARG A 353 -0.31 -24.90 -9.26
C ARG A 353 1.18 -24.79 -8.92
N ALA A 354 1.99 -24.28 -9.84
CA ALA A 354 3.42 -24.09 -9.61
C ALA A 354 3.71 -23.02 -8.53
N LEU A 355 2.79 -22.08 -8.28
CA LEU A 355 2.93 -21.06 -7.24
C LEU A 355 3.04 -21.66 -5.83
N ALA A 356 2.36 -22.78 -5.55
CA ALA A 356 2.45 -23.48 -4.27
C ALA A 356 3.87 -24.01 -3.96
N GLY A 357 4.70 -24.18 -4.99
CA GLY A 357 6.09 -24.62 -4.85
C GLY A 357 7.08 -23.49 -4.49
N VAL A 358 6.67 -22.22 -4.51
CA VAL A 358 7.58 -21.07 -4.34
C VAL A 358 8.23 -21.06 -2.96
N VAL A 359 7.45 -21.06 -1.88
CA VAL A 359 7.98 -21.01 -0.52
C VAL A 359 8.82 -22.25 -0.17
N PRO A 360 8.36 -23.49 -0.46
CA PRO A 360 9.17 -24.69 -0.24
C PRO A 360 10.51 -24.64 -0.96
N SER A 361 10.57 -24.08 -2.18
CA SER A 361 11.82 -23.99 -2.96
C SER A 361 12.84 -23.01 -2.36
N LEU A 362 12.38 -21.97 -1.68
CA LEU A 362 13.25 -20.96 -1.09
C LEU A 362 13.80 -21.35 0.28
N HIS A 363 13.15 -22.28 1.00
CA HIS A 363 13.48 -22.65 2.37
C HIS A 363 13.71 -21.44 3.31
N PRO A 364 12.76 -20.48 3.35
CA PRO A 364 12.95 -19.28 4.15
C PRO A 364 12.88 -19.58 5.65
N THR A 365 13.42 -18.67 6.45
CA THR A 365 13.29 -18.70 7.91
C THR A 365 11.92 -18.21 8.36
N ALA A 366 11.33 -17.28 7.60
CA ALA A 366 9.93 -16.89 7.75
C ALA A 366 9.30 -16.53 6.41
N ALA A 367 7.98 -16.72 6.28
CA ALA A 367 7.25 -16.29 5.10
C ALA A 367 5.81 -15.87 5.46
N LYS A 368 5.25 -14.93 4.68
CA LYS A 368 3.84 -14.56 4.72
C LYS A 368 3.28 -14.28 3.32
N ASP A 369 2.02 -14.64 3.09
CA ASP A 369 1.25 -14.17 1.93
C ASP A 369 0.93 -12.67 2.04
N VAL A 370 1.02 -11.95 0.94
CA VAL A 370 0.70 -10.53 0.88
C VAL A 370 -0.82 -10.35 0.87
N SER A 371 -1.35 -10.03 2.05
CA SER A 371 -2.79 -9.82 2.24
C SER A 371 -3.26 -8.39 1.88
N MET A 372 -4.50 -8.04 2.27
CA MET A 372 -5.11 -6.72 2.01
C MET A 372 -4.34 -5.52 2.59
N THR A 373 -3.36 -5.74 3.47
CA THR A 373 -2.43 -4.68 3.94
C THR A 373 -1.32 -4.34 2.95
N GLY A 374 -1.27 -5.05 1.83
CA GLY A 374 -0.25 -4.91 0.80
C GLY A 374 1.14 -5.31 1.26
N VAL A 375 2.11 -5.11 0.39
CA VAL A 375 3.51 -5.53 0.59
C VAL A 375 4.09 -4.91 1.85
N ILE A 376 3.88 -3.60 2.06
CA ILE A 376 4.45 -2.88 3.22
C ILE A 376 3.84 -3.41 4.52
N GLY A 377 2.52 -3.52 4.60
CA GLY A 377 1.86 -3.97 5.82
C GLY A 377 2.12 -5.43 6.13
N THR A 378 2.13 -6.31 5.12
CA THR A 378 2.48 -7.73 5.30
C THR A 378 3.93 -7.90 5.76
N THR A 379 4.86 -7.11 5.20
CA THR A 379 6.24 -7.06 5.69
C THR A 379 6.28 -6.67 7.17
N GLY A 380 5.43 -5.73 7.59
CA GLY A 380 5.28 -5.35 8.99
C GLY A 380 4.71 -6.47 9.86
N MET A 381 3.77 -7.27 9.36
CA MET A 381 3.25 -8.46 10.07
C MET A 381 4.34 -9.51 10.27
N LEU A 382 5.15 -9.80 9.24
CA LEU A 382 6.29 -10.72 9.33
C LEU A 382 7.33 -10.21 10.35
N ALA A 383 7.65 -8.91 10.27
CA ALA A 383 8.60 -8.28 11.18
C ALA A 383 8.09 -8.30 12.63
N GLU A 384 6.81 -7.99 12.86
CA GLU A 384 6.17 -8.06 14.18
C GLU A 384 6.23 -9.48 14.76
N ALA A 385 5.79 -10.48 13.98
CA ALA A 385 5.83 -11.88 14.38
C ALA A 385 7.26 -12.35 14.68
N SER A 386 8.26 -11.79 13.99
CA SER A 386 9.68 -12.08 14.23
C SER A 386 10.31 -11.23 15.34
N GLY A 387 9.57 -10.32 15.99
CA GLY A 387 10.09 -9.40 17.01
C GLY A 387 11.11 -8.40 16.46
N CYS A 388 10.96 -7.99 15.20
CA CYS A 388 11.90 -7.18 14.43
C CYS A 388 11.26 -5.91 13.87
N ARG A 389 12.12 -5.03 13.33
CA ARG A 389 11.79 -3.99 12.36
C ARG A 389 12.18 -4.43 10.96
N ALA A 390 11.38 -4.09 9.96
CA ALA A 390 11.77 -4.27 8.56
C ALA A 390 12.24 -2.96 7.91
N VAL A 391 13.19 -3.06 6.98
CA VAL A 391 13.55 -1.98 6.05
C VAL A 391 13.50 -2.53 4.63
N LEU A 392 12.65 -1.96 3.79
CA LEU A 392 12.55 -2.27 2.37
C LEU A 392 13.37 -1.26 1.55
N ASP A 393 14.20 -1.77 0.65
CA ASP A 393 14.91 -1.02 -0.37
C ASP A 393 13.99 -0.82 -1.58
N VAL A 394 13.25 0.28 -1.61
CA VAL A 394 12.16 0.51 -2.59
C VAL A 394 12.62 0.40 -4.05
N ALA A 395 13.87 0.76 -4.36
CA ALA A 395 14.41 0.63 -5.71
C ALA A 395 14.54 -0.84 -6.18
N HIS A 396 14.68 -1.78 -5.25
CA HIS A 396 14.85 -3.21 -5.53
C HIS A 396 13.55 -4.02 -5.44
N VAL A 397 12.44 -3.40 -5.02
CA VAL A 397 11.14 -4.08 -4.96
C VAL A 397 10.68 -4.41 -6.39
N PRO A 398 10.29 -5.68 -6.67
CA PRO A 398 9.61 -6.05 -7.90
C PRO A 398 8.29 -5.28 -8.04
N MET A 399 8.03 -4.72 -9.21
CA MET A 399 6.83 -3.94 -9.49
C MET A 399 6.30 -4.24 -10.88
N PRO A 400 4.97 -4.19 -11.09
CA PRO A 400 4.37 -4.38 -12.41
C PRO A 400 5.03 -3.52 -13.50
N PRO A 401 4.86 -3.90 -14.78
CA PRO A 401 5.40 -3.14 -15.91
C PRO A 401 5.08 -1.63 -15.82
N LEU A 402 5.96 -0.82 -16.40
CA LEU A 402 5.83 0.64 -16.37
C LEU A 402 4.41 1.08 -16.80
N HIS A 403 3.84 2.03 -16.04
CA HIS A 403 2.48 2.57 -16.21
C HIS A 403 1.32 1.62 -15.86
N ALA A 404 1.56 0.35 -15.53
CA ALA A 404 0.48 -0.57 -15.16
C ALA A 404 -0.05 -0.32 -13.73
N ALA A 405 0.83 0.13 -12.83
CA ALA A 405 0.50 0.50 -11.45
C ALA A 405 1.39 1.65 -10.97
N THR A 406 0.86 2.49 -10.08
CA THR A 406 1.70 3.42 -9.31
C THR A 406 2.43 2.64 -8.21
N ALA A 407 3.59 3.12 -7.76
CA ALA A 407 4.35 2.44 -6.70
C ALA A 407 3.55 2.37 -5.39
N GLY A 408 2.88 3.47 -5.02
CA GLY A 408 2.02 3.54 -3.85
C GLY A 408 0.88 2.53 -3.91
N ASP A 409 0.18 2.43 -5.04
CA ASP A 409 -0.91 1.46 -5.18
C ASP A 409 -0.41 0.03 -5.12
N TRP A 410 0.65 -0.32 -5.85
CA TRP A 410 1.21 -1.68 -5.84
C TRP A 410 1.65 -2.12 -4.43
N LEU A 411 2.36 -1.25 -3.72
CA LEU A 411 2.88 -1.55 -2.39
C LEU A 411 1.79 -1.60 -1.29
N THR A 412 0.57 -1.14 -1.60
CA THR A 412 -0.58 -1.12 -0.69
C THR A 412 -1.85 -1.78 -1.26
N CYS A 413 -1.74 -2.62 -2.30
CA CYS A 413 -2.87 -3.39 -2.83
C CYS A 413 -2.80 -4.85 -2.41
N PHE A 414 -3.89 -5.58 -2.57
CA PHE A 414 -3.92 -7.04 -2.53
C PHE A 414 -3.49 -7.62 -3.90
N PRO A 415 -2.33 -8.29 -4.02
CA PRO A 415 -1.93 -8.98 -5.23
C PRO A 415 -2.55 -10.38 -5.33
N GLY A 416 -2.78 -10.87 -6.54
CA GLY A 416 -3.28 -12.23 -6.76
C GLY A 416 -2.30 -13.31 -6.24
N PHE A 417 -0.99 -13.02 -6.31
CA PHE A 417 0.04 -13.82 -5.66
C PHE A 417 1.25 -12.94 -5.34
N ALA A 418 1.60 -12.82 -4.06
CA ALA A 418 2.93 -12.36 -3.65
C ALA A 418 3.28 -12.88 -2.26
N MET A 419 4.54 -13.25 -2.07
CA MET A 419 5.08 -13.78 -0.82
C MET A 419 6.19 -12.86 -0.33
N VAL A 420 6.10 -12.41 0.93
CA VAL A 420 7.23 -11.80 1.63
C VAL A 420 7.92 -12.89 2.42
N SER A 421 9.23 -13.03 2.26
CA SER A 421 10.02 -14.04 2.99
C SER A 421 11.30 -13.45 3.57
N ALA A 422 11.74 -14.01 4.68
CA ALA A 422 13.02 -13.74 5.30
C ALA A 422 13.97 -14.92 5.06
N GLU A 423 15.24 -14.63 4.82
CA GLU A 423 16.25 -15.64 4.58
C GLU A 423 17.61 -15.25 5.19
N ARG A 424 18.23 -16.20 5.89
CA ARG A 424 19.58 -16.04 6.46
C ARG A 424 20.66 -15.98 5.39
N THR A 425 20.46 -16.74 4.33
CA THR A 425 21.32 -16.77 3.14
C THR A 425 20.42 -16.71 1.94
N ALA A 426 20.71 -15.79 1.01
CA ALA A 426 19.88 -15.63 -0.18
C ALA A 426 19.78 -16.94 -0.97
N ALA A 427 18.57 -17.47 -1.10
CA ALA A 427 18.29 -18.69 -1.84
C ALA A 427 18.60 -18.52 -3.33
N ARG A 428 19.11 -19.58 -3.95
CA ARG A 428 19.42 -19.65 -5.39
C ARG A 428 18.47 -20.59 -6.14
N ALA A 429 17.26 -20.77 -5.63
CA ALA A 429 16.29 -21.68 -6.20
C ALA A 429 15.79 -21.20 -7.57
N THR A 430 15.57 -22.15 -8.47
CA THR A 430 14.86 -21.87 -9.73
C THR A 430 13.36 -21.82 -9.44
N LEU A 431 12.77 -20.63 -9.56
CA LEU A 431 11.34 -20.41 -9.42
C LEU A 431 10.62 -20.49 -10.77
N PRO A 432 9.27 -20.59 -10.79
CA PRO A 432 8.52 -20.52 -12.04
C PRO A 432 8.85 -19.24 -12.81
N GLY A 433 9.15 -19.37 -14.11
CA GLY A 433 9.72 -18.27 -14.92
C GLY A 433 8.80 -17.06 -15.16
N PHE A 434 7.53 -17.13 -14.75
CA PHE A 434 6.56 -16.05 -14.82
C PHE A 434 6.41 -15.28 -13.50
N VAL A 435 7.18 -15.64 -12.47
CA VAL A 435 7.19 -14.99 -11.16
C VAL A 435 8.46 -14.16 -11.04
N ASP A 436 8.31 -12.92 -10.59
CA ASP A 436 9.42 -12.03 -10.30
C ASP A 436 9.84 -12.18 -8.83
N THR A 437 11.15 -12.22 -8.57
CA THR A 437 11.69 -12.34 -7.21
C THR A 437 12.91 -11.44 -7.03
N SER A 438 13.01 -10.78 -5.88
CA SER A 438 14.15 -9.94 -5.55
C SER A 438 14.35 -9.86 -4.04
N VAL A 439 15.61 -9.88 -3.61
CA VAL A 439 15.99 -9.44 -2.26
C VAL A 439 15.87 -7.93 -2.23
N CYS A 440 14.89 -7.43 -1.48
CA CYS A 440 14.49 -6.02 -1.50
C CYS A 440 14.43 -5.41 -0.10
N GLY A 441 15.17 -5.96 0.86
CA GLY A 441 15.25 -5.39 2.19
C GLY A 441 15.98 -6.26 3.20
N ARG A 442 15.82 -5.90 4.47
CA ARG A 442 16.39 -6.63 5.60
C ARG A 442 15.60 -6.41 6.89
N LEU A 443 15.69 -7.38 7.79
CA LEU A 443 15.25 -7.24 9.17
C LEU A 443 16.33 -6.53 10.01
N THR A 444 15.88 -5.75 10.98
CA THR A 444 16.68 -4.91 11.87
C THR A 444 16.09 -4.92 13.27
N GLU A 445 16.85 -4.47 14.25
CA GLU A 445 16.31 -4.27 15.61
C GLU A 445 15.25 -3.17 15.64
N GLY A 446 14.27 -3.31 16.53
CA GLY A 446 13.17 -2.36 16.72
C GLY A 446 11.82 -2.89 16.26
N ARG A 447 10.92 -1.99 15.86
CA ARG A 447 9.56 -2.31 15.36
C ARG A 447 9.18 -1.46 14.14
N GLY A 448 8.15 -1.90 13.43
CA GLY A 448 7.58 -1.19 12.28
C GLY A 448 8.28 -1.47 10.95
N VAL A 449 8.00 -0.63 9.96
CA VAL A 449 8.52 -0.77 8.58
C VAL A 449 9.06 0.56 8.09
N GLY A 450 10.33 0.55 7.65
CA GLY A 450 10.97 1.66 6.96
C GLY A 450 11.11 1.43 5.45
N LEU A 451 11.11 2.51 4.68
CA LEU A 451 11.42 2.51 3.26
C LEU A 451 12.76 3.23 3.06
N ARG A 452 13.79 2.51 2.58
CA ARG A 452 15.09 3.07 2.23
C ARG A 452 15.08 3.53 0.78
N TRP A 453 15.33 4.81 0.59
CA TRP A 453 15.38 5.48 -0.70
C TRP A 453 16.79 5.47 -1.29
N PRO A 454 16.96 5.71 -2.60
CA PRO A 454 18.27 5.74 -3.25
C PRO A 454 19.28 6.75 -2.67
N ASP A 455 18.81 7.82 -2.02
CA ASP A 455 19.66 8.79 -1.33
C ASP A 455 20.09 8.35 0.08
N GLY A 456 19.73 7.14 0.50
CA GLY A 456 20.04 6.57 1.81
C GLY A 456 19.07 6.97 2.92
N LEU A 457 18.15 7.92 2.69
CA LEU A 457 17.12 8.26 3.67
C LEU A 457 16.22 7.06 3.92
N VAL A 458 15.86 6.81 5.18
CA VAL A 458 14.85 5.82 5.55
C VAL A 458 13.63 6.55 6.12
N THR A 459 12.52 6.56 5.37
CA THR A 459 11.25 7.09 5.88
C THR A 459 10.47 6.00 6.60
N SER A 460 9.65 6.37 7.58
CA SER A 460 8.77 5.43 8.27
C SER A 460 7.47 5.24 7.48
N ALA A 461 7.15 4.01 7.11
CA ALA A 461 5.85 3.68 6.48
C ALA A 461 4.86 3.09 7.49
N ILE A 462 5.36 2.35 8.48
CA ILE A 462 4.59 1.85 9.63
C ILE A 462 5.44 2.06 10.88
N THR A 463 4.87 2.69 11.90
CA THR A 463 5.60 3.13 13.11
C THR A 463 5.59 2.11 14.25
N GLY A 464 4.64 1.17 14.24
CA GLY A 464 4.39 0.22 15.33
C GLY A 464 4.04 -1.18 14.84
N PRO A 465 3.41 -2.01 15.68
CA PRO A 465 2.86 -3.30 15.27
C PRO A 465 1.75 -3.11 14.23
N VAL A 466 1.56 -4.10 13.37
CA VAL A 466 0.50 -4.15 12.35
C VAL A 466 -0.72 -4.87 12.88
N THR A 467 -0.56 -5.97 13.61
CA THR A 467 -1.67 -6.77 14.16
C THR A 467 -1.87 -6.54 15.65
N GLY A 468 -0.78 -6.30 16.38
CA GLY A 468 -0.79 -6.26 17.84
C GLY A 468 -0.78 -7.64 18.50
N LEU A 469 -0.59 -8.72 17.73
CA LEU A 469 -0.45 -10.09 18.25
C LEU A 469 0.95 -10.33 18.84
N GLY A 470 1.92 -9.50 18.47
CA GLY A 470 3.29 -9.59 18.98
C GLY A 470 4.10 -10.74 18.40
N PRO A 471 5.33 -10.96 18.91
CA PRO A 471 6.23 -11.98 18.41
C PRO A 471 5.69 -13.39 18.65
N THR A 472 5.94 -14.31 17.72
CA THR A 472 5.68 -15.72 17.95
C THR A 472 6.66 -16.24 19.01
N GLY A 473 6.15 -16.87 20.07
CA GLY A 473 7.01 -17.48 21.10
C GLY A 473 7.92 -18.55 20.47
N LYS A 474 9.22 -18.49 20.74
CA LYS A 474 10.25 -19.32 20.06
C LYS A 474 10.36 -20.77 20.55
N ASP A 475 9.53 -21.23 21.47
CA ASP A 475 9.72 -22.53 22.12
C ASP A 475 8.90 -23.63 21.42
N TRP A 476 9.54 -24.25 20.42
CA TRP A 476 9.25 -25.61 19.94
C TRP A 476 10.46 -26.50 20.32
N SER A 477 10.43 -27.10 21.51
CA SER A 477 11.39 -28.14 21.89
C SER A 477 10.68 -29.43 22.23
#